data_AF-A0A2E7W265-F1
#
_entry.id   AF-A0A2E7W265-F1
#
_cell.length_a   1.000
_cell.length_b   1.000
_cell.length_c   1.000
_cell.angle_alpha   90.00
_cell.angle_beta   90.00
_cell.angle_gamma   90.00
#
_symmetry.space_group_name_H-M   'P 1'
#
loop_
_entity.id
_entity.type
_entity.pdbx_description
1 polymer ?
#
loop_
_entity_poly.entity_id
_entity_poly.type
_entity_poly.pdbx_seq_one_letter_code
_entity_poly.pdbx_strand_id
1 'polypeptide(L)'
;MSIKIKLTNPVNEIMTAGFSALAEDINTKLTKIIPKIVVDIKEAVRVSVSSHPTVQALSDYAPGGLASELGLYPGQGPSAAAQIIEIITEDVEFRFRKLNTKLQGSIEFYIAHSAIARLVALPLGHIVYGRGDLHWLQWLLEKGDTIIIDSYEYSPQSGFGRSGGGSMKLGGSWRVPPEYAGTPEDNFISDSLFNRTFQDTLQNIIDRNL
;
A
#
# COMPACT_ATOMS: atom_id res chain seq x y z
N MET A 1 4.03 9.86 74.02
CA MET A 1 4.28 8.92 72.90
C MET A 1 3.19 9.18 71.86
N SER A 2 3.50 9.80 70.71
CA SER A 2 2.48 10.13 69.70
C SER A 2 2.42 9.03 68.65
N ILE A 3 1.25 8.41 68.47
CA ILE A 3 1.01 7.47 67.38
C ILE A 3 0.42 8.28 66.22
N LYS A 4 1.11 8.31 65.08
CA LYS A 4 0.61 8.87 63.83
C LYS A 4 0.02 7.74 62.98
N ILE A 5 -1.30 7.69 62.86
CA ILE A 5 -2.01 6.76 61.98
C ILE A 5 -2.19 7.45 60.62
N LYS A 6 -1.58 6.90 59.57
CA LYS A 6 -1.77 7.35 58.19
C LYS A 6 -2.88 6.50 57.57
N LEU A 7 -4.05 7.10 57.37
CA LEU A 7 -5.13 6.47 56.61
C LEU A 7 -4.78 6.60 55.12
N THR A 8 -4.28 5.52 54.51
CA THR A 8 -4.20 5.40 53.05
C THR A 8 -5.61 5.16 52.51
N ASN A 9 -5.98 5.81 51.41
CA ASN A 9 -7.30 5.64 50.79
C ASN A 9 -7.31 4.32 50.00
N PRO A 10 -7.89 3.23 50.52
CA PRO A 10 -7.75 1.89 49.95
C PRO A 10 -8.43 1.77 48.59
N VAL A 11 -9.40 2.66 48.29
CA VAL A 11 -10.19 2.63 47.06
C VAL A 11 -9.32 2.85 45.84
N ASN A 12 -8.37 3.80 45.90
CA ASN A 12 -7.48 4.08 44.77
C ASN A 12 -6.48 2.94 44.53
N GLU A 13 -6.01 2.30 45.59
CA GLU A 13 -5.11 1.14 45.50
C GLU A 13 -5.84 -0.08 44.91
N ILE A 14 -7.08 -0.34 45.35
CA ILE A 14 -7.95 -1.41 44.81
C ILE A 14 -8.30 -1.15 43.34
N MET A 15 -8.67 0.07 42.97
CA MET A 15 -8.98 0.41 41.58
C MET A 15 -7.75 0.25 40.68
N THR A 16 -6.57 0.68 41.16
CA THR A 16 -5.31 0.54 40.40
C THR A 16 -4.94 -0.94 40.23
N ALA A 17 -5.09 -1.76 41.26
CA ALA A 17 -4.87 -3.21 41.17
C ALA A 17 -5.87 -3.88 40.22
N GLY A 18 -7.15 -3.49 40.28
CA GLY A 18 -8.20 -3.98 39.38
C GLY A 18 -7.94 -3.64 37.91
N PHE A 19 -7.58 -2.39 37.61
CA PHE A 19 -7.21 -2.00 36.24
C PHE A 19 -5.93 -2.64 35.76
N SER A 20 -4.96 -2.88 36.65
CA SER A 20 -3.74 -3.62 36.31
C SER A 20 -4.06 -5.06 35.89
N ALA A 21 -4.87 -5.77 36.68
CA ALA A 21 -5.26 -7.14 36.35
C ALA A 21 -6.09 -7.22 35.07
N LEU A 22 -7.00 -6.26 34.86
CA LEU A 22 -7.79 -6.17 33.62
C LEU A 22 -6.90 -5.89 32.41
N ALA A 23 -5.97 -4.95 32.52
CA ALA A 23 -5.01 -4.64 31.46
C ALA A 23 -4.16 -5.87 31.10
N GLU A 24 -3.73 -6.64 32.09
CA GLU A 24 -2.95 -7.88 31.89
C GLU A 24 -3.75 -8.96 31.16
N ASP A 25 -5.00 -9.22 31.55
CA ASP A 25 -5.87 -10.19 30.88
C ASP A 25 -6.15 -9.78 29.43
N ILE A 26 -6.51 -8.52 29.19
CA ILE A 26 -6.76 -8.01 27.84
C ILE A 26 -5.48 -8.09 27.01
N ASN A 27 -4.34 -7.64 27.53
CA ASN A 27 -3.06 -7.72 26.81
C ASN A 27 -2.70 -9.17 26.45
N THR A 28 -2.98 -10.13 27.33
CA THR A 28 -2.74 -11.56 27.08
C THR A 28 -3.62 -12.08 25.95
N LYS A 29 -4.90 -11.70 25.91
CA LYS A 29 -5.82 -12.06 24.82
C LYS A 29 -5.41 -11.40 23.50
N LEU A 30 -5.17 -10.09 23.52
CA LEU A 30 -4.75 -9.33 22.33
C LEU A 30 -3.46 -9.87 21.73
N THR A 31 -2.44 -10.16 22.56
CA THR A 31 -1.17 -10.71 22.08
C THR A 31 -1.33 -12.03 21.32
N LYS A 32 -2.35 -12.84 21.66
CA LYS A 32 -2.66 -14.10 20.96
C LYS A 32 -3.44 -13.89 19.66
N ILE A 33 -4.30 -12.88 19.61
CA ILE A 33 -5.20 -12.63 18.48
C ILE A 33 -4.52 -11.78 17.40
N ILE A 34 -3.66 -10.85 17.80
CA ILE A 34 -2.94 -9.91 16.93
C ILE A 34 -2.28 -10.57 15.71
N PRO A 35 -1.53 -11.68 15.82
CA PRO A 35 -0.90 -12.30 14.65
C PRO A 35 -1.90 -12.67 13.57
N LYS A 36 -3.10 -13.12 13.96
CA LYS A 36 -4.19 -13.42 13.02
C LYS A 36 -4.74 -12.15 12.37
N ILE A 37 -4.97 -11.09 13.16
CA ILE A 37 -5.39 -9.78 12.63
C ILE A 37 -4.38 -9.26 11.60
N VAL A 38 -3.08 -9.40 11.85
CA VAL A 38 -2.02 -8.99 10.91
C VAL A 38 -2.10 -9.79 9.61
N VAL A 39 -2.34 -11.10 9.66
CA VAL A 39 -2.52 -11.93 8.46
C VAL A 39 -3.74 -11.48 7.67
N ASP A 40 -4.89 -11.30 8.33
CA ASP A 40 -6.14 -10.87 7.69
C ASP A 40 -5.98 -9.48 7.02
N ILE A 41 -5.25 -8.57 7.67
CA ILE A 41 -5.00 -7.22 7.13
C ILE A 41 -4.03 -7.26 5.95
N LYS A 42 -2.97 -8.07 6.01
CA LYS A 42 -2.06 -8.25 4.87
C LYS A 42 -2.81 -8.81 3.66
N GLU A 43 -3.75 -9.73 3.87
CA GLU A 43 -4.60 -10.23 2.80
C GLU A 43 -5.55 -9.16 2.27
N ALA A 44 -6.15 -8.34 3.14
CA ALA A 44 -6.98 -7.21 2.70
C ALA A 44 -6.18 -6.19 1.86
N VAL A 45 -4.94 -5.89 2.26
CA VAL A 45 -4.02 -5.03 1.48
C VAL A 45 -3.75 -5.64 0.11
N ARG A 46 -3.42 -6.94 0.05
CA ARG A 46 -3.21 -7.66 -1.21
C ARG A 46 -4.41 -7.57 -2.14
N VAL A 47 -5.62 -7.84 -1.63
CA VAL A 47 -6.86 -7.78 -2.40
C VAL A 47 -7.16 -6.36 -2.87
N SER A 48 -7.01 -5.37 -2.01
CA SER A 48 -7.26 -3.96 -2.36
C SER A 48 -6.33 -3.45 -3.46
N VAL A 49 -5.01 -3.70 -3.35
CA VAL A 49 -4.04 -3.28 -4.37
C VAL A 49 -4.22 -4.05 -5.67
N SER A 50 -4.42 -5.37 -5.62
CA SER A 50 -4.59 -6.20 -6.82
C SER A 50 -5.85 -5.90 -7.61
N SER A 51 -6.90 -5.39 -6.95
CA SER A 51 -8.16 -5.01 -7.60
C SER A 51 -8.15 -3.59 -8.17
N HIS A 52 -7.10 -2.79 -7.91
CA HIS A 52 -7.01 -1.43 -8.41
C HIS A 52 -6.93 -1.40 -9.95
N PRO A 53 -7.69 -0.55 -10.65
CA PRO A 53 -7.70 -0.47 -12.11
C PRO A 53 -6.30 -0.32 -12.72
N THR A 54 -5.45 0.56 -12.20
CA THR A 54 -4.04 0.72 -12.63
C THR A 54 -3.25 -0.58 -12.60
N VAL A 55 -3.37 -1.37 -11.52
CA VAL A 55 -2.64 -2.64 -11.37
C VAL A 55 -3.16 -3.69 -12.36
N GLN A 56 -4.48 -3.74 -12.56
CA GLN A 56 -5.09 -4.61 -13.58
C GLN A 56 -4.68 -4.21 -15.00
N ALA A 57 -4.61 -2.91 -15.29
CA ALA A 57 -4.26 -2.36 -16.59
C ALA A 57 -2.80 -2.62 -17.00
N LEU A 58 -1.92 -2.99 -16.06
CA LEU A 58 -0.58 -3.52 -16.38
C LEU A 58 -0.63 -4.83 -17.18
N SER A 59 -1.79 -5.50 -17.23
CA SER A 59 -2.00 -6.69 -18.06
C SER A 59 -2.74 -6.40 -19.37
N ASP A 60 -3.09 -5.13 -19.62
CA ASP A 60 -3.81 -4.73 -20.84
C ASP A 60 -2.84 -4.39 -21.97
N TYR A 61 -2.57 -5.40 -22.80
CA TYR A 61 -1.74 -5.31 -24.01
C TYR A 61 -2.55 -5.01 -25.28
N ALA A 62 -3.84 -4.68 -25.15
CA ALA A 62 -4.61 -4.26 -26.32
C ALA A 62 -4.08 -2.94 -26.90
N PRO A 63 -4.35 -2.61 -28.16
CA PRO A 63 -4.07 -1.28 -28.69
C PRO A 63 -4.78 -0.19 -27.89
N GLY A 64 -4.00 0.63 -27.17
CA GLY A 64 -4.51 1.67 -26.27
C GLY A 64 -4.60 1.25 -24.80
N GLY A 65 -4.25 0.00 -24.49
CA GLY A 65 -4.12 -0.48 -23.12
C GLY A 65 -2.85 0.06 -22.44
N LEU A 66 -2.88 0.19 -21.12
CA LEU A 66 -1.79 0.80 -20.35
C LEU A 66 -0.46 0.06 -20.55
N ALA A 67 -0.46 -1.28 -20.51
CA ALA A 67 0.76 -2.06 -20.74
C ALA A 67 1.35 -1.79 -22.14
N SER A 68 0.48 -1.55 -23.12
CA SER A 68 0.88 -1.18 -24.47
C SER A 68 1.51 0.20 -24.56
N GLU A 69 0.92 1.20 -23.92
CA GLU A 69 1.42 2.58 -23.91
C GLU A 69 2.76 2.71 -23.18
N LEU A 70 2.91 2.03 -22.05
CA LEU A 70 4.17 1.94 -21.32
C LEU A 70 5.25 1.13 -22.09
N GLY A 71 4.82 0.39 -23.12
CA GLY A 71 5.69 -0.42 -23.96
C GLY A 71 6.29 -1.62 -23.21
N LEU A 72 5.53 -2.21 -22.29
CA LEU A 72 5.89 -3.41 -21.54
C LEU A 72 5.89 -4.62 -22.46
N TYR A 73 6.89 -5.50 -22.34
CA TYR A 73 6.86 -6.77 -23.07
C TYR A 73 5.74 -7.68 -22.55
N PRO A 74 5.13 -8.53 -23.39
CA PRO A 74 4.13 -9.50 -22.95
C PRO A 74 4.61 -10.32 -21.74
N GLY A 75 3.82 -10.29 -20.66
CA GLY A 75 4.14 -10.96 -19.38
C GLY A 75 4.89 -10.08 -18.37
N GLN A 76 5.58 -9.03 -18.80
CA GLN A 76 6.31 -8.14 -17.89
C GLN A 76 5.37 -7.39 -16.94
N GLY A 77 4.26 -6.87 -17.46
CA GLY A 77 3.27 -6.15 -16.65
C GLY A 77 2.64 -6.99 -15.54
N PRO A 78 2.12 -8.21 -15.81
CA PRO A 78 1.69 -9.15 -14.76
C PRO A 78 2.79 -9.46 -13.73
N SER A 79 4.03 -9.67 -14.16
CA SER A 79 5.15 -9.91 -13.24
C SER A 79 5.45 -8.69 -12.37
N ALA A 80 5.38 -7.49 -12.93
CA ALA A 80 5.57 -6.24 -12.19
C ALA A 80 4.42 -6.04 -11.19
N ALA A 81 3.17 -6.24 -11.60
CA ALA A 81 2.00 -6.18 -10.73
C ALA A 81 2.14 -7.11 -9.51
N ALA A 82 2.56 -8.37 -9.73
CA ALA A 82 2.80 -9.32 -8.65
C ALA A 82 3.86 -8.82 -7.65
N GLN A 83 4.99 -8.29 -8.13
CA GLN A 83 6.05 -7.76 -7.26
C GLN A 83 5.63 -6.47 -6.54
N ILE A 84 4.85 -5.60 -7.19
CA ILE A 84 4.29 -4.40 -6.55
C ILE A 84 3.42 -4.81 -5.35
N ILE A 85 2.50 -5.76 -5.56
CA ILE A 85 1.60 -6.27 -4.52
C ILE A 85 2.41 -6.90 -3.38
N GLU A 86 3.43 -7.70 -3.71
CA GLU A 86 4.31 -8.34 -2.73
C GLU A 86 5.03 -7.30 -1.86
N ILE A 87 5.72 -6.34 -2.47
CA ILE A 87 6.45 -5.28 -1.75
C ILE A 87 5.53 -4.51 -0.80
N ILE A 88 4.35 -4.09 -1.27
CA ILE A 88 3.40 -3.34 -0.45
C ILE A 88 2.89 -4.18 0.72
N THR A 89 2.59 -5.46 0.48
CA THR A 89 2.07 -6.37 1.52
C THR A 89 3.14 -6.74 2.56
N GLU A 90 4.39 -6.89 2.13
CA GLU A 90 5.53 -7.14 3.02
C GLU A 90 5.79 -5.96 3.96
N ASP A 91 5.71 -4.74 3.44
CA ASP A 91 6.02 -3.49 4.14
C ASP A 91 4.86 -2.99 5.04
N VAL A 92 3.81 -3.78 5.22
CA VAL A 92 2.80 -3.51 6.26
C VAL A 92 3.41 -3.77 7.64
N GLU A 93 3.69 -2.68 8.35
CA GLU A 93 4.14 -2.66 9.74
C GLU A 93 2.96 -2.67 10.71
N PHE A 94 3.14 -3.42 11.79
CA PHE A 94 2.18 -3.53 12.86
C PHE A 94 2.80 -3.07 14.18
N ARG A 95 2.12 -2.15 14.89
CA ARG A 95 2.55 -1.68 16.20
C ARG A 95 1.43 -1.87 17.21
N PHE A 96 1.67 -2.72 18.20
CA PHE A 96 0.77 -2.90 19.34
C PHE A 96 1.38 -2.29 20.60
N ARG A 97 0.71 -1.28 21.12
CA ARG A 97 0.97 -0.71 22.43
C ARG A 97 0.01 -1.32 23.43
N LYS A 98 0.56 -2.16 24.31
CA LYS A 98 -0.16 -2.80 25.43
C LYS A 98 -0.93 -1.77 26.25
N LEU A 99 -2.12 -2.18 26.73
CA LEU A 99 -2.90 -1.42 27.70
C LEU A 99 -2.08 -1.23 28.98
N ASN A 100 -2.02 0.01 29.45
CA ASN A 100 -1.43 0.34 30.74
C ASN A 100 -2.46 0.23 31.89
N THR A 101 -2.07 0.55 33.11
CA THR A 101 -2.95 0.56 34.31
C THR A 101 -4.07 1.61 34.25
N LYS A 102 -4.10 2.46 33.22
CA LYS A 102 -5.20 3.38 32.90
C LYS A 102 -6.05 2.89 31.72
N LEU A 103 -5.85 1.63 31.28
CA LEU A 103 -6.51 1.02 30.13
C LEU A 103 -6.28 1.79 28.82
N GLN A 104 -5.11 2.40 28.67
CA GLN A 104 -4.71 3.10 27.45
C GLN A 104 -3.69 2.27 26.68
N GLY A 105 -3.97 2.06 25.39
CA GLY A 105 -3.14 1.31 24.45
C GLY A 105 -3.58 1.61 23.03
N SER A 106 -2.86 1.10 22.04
CA SER A 106 -3.16 1.32 20.63
C SER A 106 -2.77 0.11 19.79
N ILE A 107 -3.52 -0.09 18.72
CA ILE A 107 -3.16 -0.96 17.60
C ILE A 107 -3.03 -0.04 16.40
N GLU A 108 -1.83 0.03 15.84
CA GLU A 108 -1.50 0.93 14.74
C GLU A 108 -0.96 0.12 13.56
N PHE A 109 -1.42 0.46 12.36
CA PHE A 109 -1.00 -0.14 11.10
C PHE A 109 -0.36 0.94 10.24
N TYR A 110 0.80 0.62 9.66
CA TYR A 110 1.53 1.52 8.78
C TYR A 110 1.97 0.77 7.55
N ILE A 111 2.08 1.47 6.43
CA ILE A 111 2.86 1.01 5.28
C ILE A 111 4.20 1.72 5.41
N ALA A 112 5.28 0.95 5.46
CA ALA A 112 6.60 1.52 5.65
C ALA A 112 6.93 2.50 4.50
N HIS A 113 7.51 3.64 4.83
CA HIS A 113 7.95 4.63 3.83
C HIS A 113 9.00 4.05 2.86
N SER A 114 9.69 2.97 3.27
CA SER A 114 10.59 2.18 2.42
C SER A 114 9.88 1.55 1.23
N ALA A 115 8.58 1.30 1.30
CA ALA A 115 7.83 0.63 0.24
C ALA A 115 7.93 1.42 -1.07
N ILE A 116 7.71 2.74 -1.02
CA ILE A 116 7.80 3.60 -2.20
C ILE A 116 9.22 3.61 -2.77
N ALA A 117 10.24 3.73 -1.90
CA ALA A 117 11.64 3.68 -2.34
C ALA A 117 12.00 2.33 -2.99
N ARG A 118 11.52 1.21 -2.43
CA ARG A 118 11.69 -0.14 -2.99
C ARG A 118 10.98 -0.30 -4.33
N LEU A 119 9.78 0.26 -4.47
CA LEU A 119 8.99 0.24 -5.71
C LEU A 119 9.67 1.04 -6.81
N VAL A 120 10.17 2.24 -6.53
CA VAL A 120 10.91 3.06 -7.51
C VAL A 120 12.21 2.36 -7.94
N ALA A 121 12.84 1.61 -7.04
CA ALA A 121 14.04 0.82 -7.32
C ALA A 121 13.76 -0.56 -7.96
N LEU A 122 12.50 -0.88 -8.26
CA LEU A 122 12.11 -2.18 -8.80
C LEU A 122 12.71 -2.40 -10.20
N PRO A 123 13.50 -3.46 -10.44
CA PRO A 123 14.08 -3.70 -11.76
C PRO A 123 13.03 -3.89 -12.87
N LEU A 124 11.86 -4.42 -12.53
CA LEU A 124 10.75 -4.50 -13.50
C LEU A 124 10.04 -3.17 -13.73
N GLY A 125 10.22 -2.19 -12.84
CA GLY A 125 9.62 -0.86 -12.89
C GLY A 125 10.26 0.10 -13.91
N HIS A 126 11.22 -0.39 -14.70
CA HIS A 126 11.84 0.36 -15.78
C HIS A 126 12.16 -0.51 -17.00
N ILE A 127 12.39 0.14 -18.15
CA ILE A 127 12.81 -0.52 -19.40
C ILE A 127 14.07 0.17 -19.92
N VAL A 128 15.19 -0.53 -19.81
CA VAL A 128 16.45 -0.11 -20.42
C VAL A 128 16.43 -0.49 -21.90
N TYR A 129 16.74 0.47 -22.76
CA TYR A 129 16.91 0.27 -24.20
C TYR A 129 18.16 1.01 -24.67
N GLY A 130 18.62 0.74 -25.89
CA GLY A 130 19.95 1.19 -26.36
C GLY A 130 20.21 2.70 -26.37
N ARG A 131 19.21 3.54 -26.06
CA ARG A 131 19.35 5.01 -26.00
C ARG A 131 18.85 5.62 -24.68
N GLY A 132 18.46 4.82 -23.69
CA GLY A 132 17.95 5.36 -22.43
C GLY A 132 17.28 4.34 -21.52
N ASP A 133 16.65 4.87 -20.48
CA ASP A 133 15.95 4.10 -19.46
C ASP A 133 14.56 4.72 -19.24
N LEU A 134 13.52 3.89 -19.26
CA LEU A 134 12.12 4.29 -19.14
C LEU A 134 11.55 3.83 -17.80
N HIS A 135 11.56 4.70 -16.80
CA HIS A 135 11.09 4.43 -15.43
C HIS A 135 9.56 4.50 -15.32
N TRP A 136 8.86 3.62 -16.05
CA TRP A 136 7.41 3.66 -16.17
C TRP A 136 6.67 3.57 -14.82
N LEU A 137 7.20 2.82 -13.85
CA LEU A 137 6.55 2.71 -12.55
C LEU A 137 6.63 4.03 -11.77
N GLN A 138 7.76 4.74 -11.89
CA GLN A 138 7.88 6.09 -11.34
C GLN A 138 6.87 7.06 -11.98
N TRP A 139 6.56 6.90 -13.27
CA TRP A 139 5.57 7.74 -13.94
C TRP A 139 4.17 7.55 -13.36
N LEU A 140 3.77 6.30 -13.08
CA LEU A 140 2.50 5.97 -12.44
C LEU A 140 2.42 6.44 -10.98
N LEU A 141 3.55 6.61 -10.31
CA LEU A 141 3.61 6.96 -8.88
C LEU A 141 3.78 8.45 -8.63
N GLU A 142 4.48 9.20 -9.49
CA GLU A 142 4.99 10.53 -9.11
C GLU A 142 4.81 11.64 -10.15
N LYS A 143 4.47 11.33 -11.39
CA LYS A 143 4.58 12.31 -12.49
C LYS A 143 3.29 13.06 -12.81
N GLY A 144 2.16 12.66 -12.23
CA GLY A 144 0.86 13.27 -12.46
C GLY A 144 0.56 13.39 -13.95
N ASP A 145 0.04 14.53 -14.37
CA ASP A 145 -0.42 14.80 -15.74
C ASP A 145 0.66 15.42 -16.64
N THR A 146 1.92 15.38 -16.21
CA THR A 146 3.05 15.98 -16.93
C THR A 146 3.39 15.22 -18.22
N ILE A 147 3.90 15.96 -19.21
CA ILE A 147 4.44 15.36 -20.44
C ILE A 147 5.73 14.61 -20.10
N ILE A 148 5.75 13.31 -20.39
CA ILE A 148 6.89 12.43 -20.12
C ILE A 148 7.79 12.33 -21.35
N ILE A 149 7.18 12.19 -22.52
CA ILE A 149 7.88 12.06 -23.79
C ILE A 149 7.44 13.21 -24.68
N ASP A 150 8.38 14.08 -25.01
CA ASP A 150 8.17 15.16 -25.96
C ASP A 150 8.52 14.70 -27.39
N SER A 151 7.89 15.31 -28.39
CA SER A 151 8.06 15.03 -29.82
C SER A 151 7.67 13.62 -30.29
N TYR A 152 7.07 12.80 -29.43
CA TYR A 152 6.53 11.50 -29.79
C TYR A 152 5.17 11.26 -29.14
N GLU A 153 4.27 10.65 -29.90
CA GLU A 153 2.95 10.23 -29.43
C GLU A 153 2.77 8.72 -29.59
N TYR A 154 1.97 8.13 -28.70
CA TYR A 154 1.62 6.73 -28.81
C TYR A 154 0.60 6.53 -29.94
N SER A 155 0.91 5.64 -30.89
CA SER A 155 0.01 5.24 -31.96
C SER A 155 -0.44 3.79 -31.74
N PRO A 156 -1.71 3.52 -31.41
CA PRO A 156 -2.22 2.18 -31.25
C PRO A 156 -2.20 1.42 -32.57
N GLN A 157 -1.60 0.22 -32.58
CA GLN A 157 -1.49 -0.64 -33.75
C GLN A 157 -1.15 -2.08 -33.34
N SER A 158 -2.08 -3.01 -33.57
CA SER A 158 -1.89 -4.42 -33.23
C SER A 158 -0.72 -5.05 -34.00
N GLY A 159 0.14 -5.78 -33.28
CA GLY A 159 1.34 -6.43 -33.81
C GLY A 159 2.58 -5.54 -33.87
N PHE A 160 2.53 -4.31 -33.37
CA PHE A 160 3.63 -3.34 -33.43
C PHE A 160 4.18 -2.98 -32.05
N GLY A 161 5.44 -2.55 -32.03
CA GLY A 161 6.17 -2.14 -30.83
C GLY A 161 6.55 -3.29 -29.90
N ARG A 162 7.08 -2.95 -28.72
CA ARG A 162 7.57 -3.93 -27.72
C ARG A 162 6.45 -4.77 -27.11
N SER A 163 5.31 -4.13 -26.88
CA SER A 163 4.12 -4.71 -26.27
C SER A 163 3.25 -5.48 -27.26
N GLY A 164 3.38 -5.19 -28.57
CA GLY A 164 2.47 -5.69 -29.59
C GLY A 164 1.15 -4.91 -29.72
N GLY A 165 0.93 -3.86 -28.91
CA GLY A 165 -0.28 -3.04 -28.94
C GLY A 165 -0.15 -1.72 -29.70
N GLY A 166 1.08 -1.26 -29.96
CA GLY A 166 1.31 0.02 -30.63
C GLY A 166 2.76 0.47 -30.57
N SER A 167 3.04 1.64 -31.15
CA SER A 167 4.41 2.20 -31.21
C SER A 167 4.40 3.70 -31.04
N MET A 168 5.53 4.26 -30.60
CA MET A 168 5.73 5.71 -30.55
C MET A 168 6.03 6.22 -31.96
N LYS A 169 5.25 7.21 -32.43
CA LYS A 169 5.48 7.89 -33.71
C LYS A 169 6.02 9.30 -33.47
N LEU A 170 6.83 9.77 -34.42
CA LEU A 170 7.38 11.13 -34.38
C LEU A 170 6.24 12.14 -34.56
N GLY A 171 6.23 13.16 -33.70
CA GLY A 171 5.18 14.17 -33.60
C GLY A 171 4.41 14.06 -32.29
N GLY A 172 3.88 15.18 -31.80
CA GLY A 172 3.07 15.22 -30.59
C GLY A 172 3.86 15.06 -29.29
N SER A 173 3.18 14.58 -28.26
CA SER A 173 3.74 14.35 -26.93
C SER A 173 2.95 13.24 -26.24
N TRP A 174 3.59 12.50 -25.36
CA TRP A 174 2.96 11.46 -24.55
C TRP A 174 3.11 11.76 -23.06
N ARG A 175 2.03 11.45 -22.33
CA ARG A 175 1.95 11.44 -20.87
C ARG A 175 1.21 10.18 -20.45
N VAL A 176 1.36 9.79 -19.19
CA VAL A 176 0.52 8.73 -18.61
C VAL A 176 -0.96 9.10 -18.80
N PRO A 177 -1.83 8.17 -19.24
CA PRO A 177 -3.26 8.44 -19.33
C PRO A 177 -3.79 8.95 -17.98
N PRO A 178 -4.58 10.05 -17.95
CA PRO A 178 -4.96 10.73 -16.72
C PRO A 178 -5.58 9.82 -15.64
N GLU A 179 -6.29 8.77 -16.05
CA GLU A 179 -6.90 7.77 -15.17
C GLU A 179 -5.89 6.90 -14.40
N TYR A 180 -4.63 6.88 -14.82
CA TYR A 180 -3.54 6.13 -14.18
C TYR A 180 -2.43 7.03 -13.62
N ALA A 181 -2.57 8.35 -13.78
CA ALA A 181 -1.57 9.33 -13.42
C ALA A 181 -1.54 9.54 -11.89
N GLY A 182 -0.46 9.11 -11.25
CA GLY A 182 -0.24 9.31 -9.81
C GLY A 182 0.77 10.40 -9.49
N THR A 183 0.63 10.95 -8.29
CA THR A 183 1.52 11.91 -7.64
C THR A 183 2.09 11.31 -6.35
N PRO A 184 3.15 11.87 -5.77
CA PRO A 184 3.72 11.37 -4.52
C PRO A 184 2.70 11.29 -3.38
N GLU A 185 1.71 12.19 -3.37
CA GLU A 185 0.64 12.24 -2.38
C GLU A 185 -0.61 11.45 -2.75
N ASP A 186 -0.86 11.24 -4.05
CA ASP A 186 -2.07 10.60 -4.57
C ASP A 186 -1.78 9.75 -5.81
N ASN A 187 -1.67 8.44 -5.61
CA ASN A 187 -1.46 7.43 -6.65
C ASN A 187 -2.29 6.18 -6.35
N PHE A 188 -2.20 5.17 -7.22
CA PHE A 188 -2.99 3.95 -7.09
C PHE A 188 -2.79 3.20 -5.77
N ILE A 189 -1.65 3.36 -5.09
CA ILE A 189 -1.39 2.72 -3.79
C ILE A 189 -2.15 3.45 -2.68
N SER A 190 -2.04 4.77 -2.63
CA SER A 190 -2.77 5.59 -1.66
C SER A 190 -4.28 5.48 -1.88
N ASP A 191 -4.73 5.48 -3.14
CA ASP A 191 -6.16 5.33 -3.47
C ASP A 191 -6.69 3.96 -3.01
N SER A 192 -5.95 2.87 -3.26
CA SER A 192 -6.30 1.52 -2.77
C SER A 192 -6.43 1.46 -1.24
N LEU A 193 -5.59 2.18 -0.50
CA LEU A 193 -5.38 1.92 0.93
C LEU A 193 -5.96 3.00 1.85
N PHE A 194 -6.36 4.16 1.32
CA PHE A 194 -6.97 5.23 2.10
C PHE A 194 -8.43 5.51 1.75
N ASN A 195 -9.03 4.75 0.82
CA ASN A 195 -10.46 4.85 0.55
C ASN A 195 -11.32 4.26 1.70
N ARG A 196 -12.59 4.69 1.73
CA ARG A 196 -13.56 4.28 2.76
C ARG A 196 -13.82 2.77 2.79
N THR A 197 -13.92 2.13 1.63
CA THR A 197 -14.18 0.69 1.52
C THR A 197 -13.08 -0.13 2.21
N PHE A 198 -11.83 0.28 2.04
CA PHE A 198 -10.70 -0.36 2.71
C PHE A 198 -10.71 -0.09 4.22
N GLN A 199 -11.01 1.13 4.66
CA GLN A 199 -11.16 1.44 6.08
C GLN A 199 -12.26 0.61 6.75
N ASP A 200 -13.42 0.46 6.10
CA ASP A 200 -14.51 -0.40 6.57
C ASP A 200 -14.07 -1.88 6.63
N THR A 201 -13.24 -2.32 5.67
CA THR A 201 -12.66 -3.67 5.68
C THR A 201 -11.74 -3.90 6.88
N LEU A 202 -10.87 -2.93 7.19
CA LEU A 202 -10.01 -3.00 8.37
C LEU A 202 -10.82 -3.04 9.68
N GLN A 203 -11.84 -2.20 9.80
CA GLN A 203 -12.71 -2.19 10.98
C GLN A 203 -13.41 -3.53 11.16
N ASN A 204 -13.95 -4.11 10.08
CA ASN A 204 -14.57 -5.43 10.11
C ASN A 204 -13.62 -6.55 10.53
N ILE A 205 -12.34 -6.50 10.12
CA ILE A 205 -11.33 -7.48 10.52
C ILE A 205 -11.07 -7.37 12.03
N ILE A 206 -10.99 -6.16 12.55
CA ILE A 206 -10.79 -5.90 13.98
C ILE A 206 -12.01 -6.42 14.77
N ASP A 207 -13.23 -6.02 14.39
CA ASP A 207 -14.46 -6.36 15.10
C ASP A 207 -14.77 -7.86 15.12
N ARG A 208 -14.32 -8.62 14.11
CA ARG A 208 -14.52 -10.07 14.06
C ARG A 208 -13.54 -10.85 14.92
N ASN A 209 -12.40 -10.26 15.25
CA ASN A 209 -11.32 -10.92 15.96
C ASN A 209 -11.26 -10.50 17.44
N LEU A 210 -11.82 -9.36 17.82
CA LEU A 210 -11.94 -8.87 19.19
C LEU A 210 -13.29 -9.25 19.83
#